data_AF-A0A960JB81-F1
#
_entry.id   AF-A0A960JB81-F1
#
_cell.length_a   1.000
_cell.length_b   1.000
_cell.length_c   1.000
_cell.angle_alpha   90.00
_cell.angle_beta   90.00
_cell.angle_gamma   90.00
#
_symmetry.space_group_name_H-M   'P 1'
#
loop_
_entity.id
_entity.type
_entity.pdbx_description
1 polymer ?
#
loop_
_entity_poly.entity_id
_entity_poly.type
_entity_poly.pdbx_seq_one_letter_code
_entity_poly.pdbx_strand_id
1 'polypeptide(L)'
;QKVDFLYPGYLDHVDPYLFTVYARVKKAEDVADVQQQILAEIEKLKTDLAPESELESVKSHLRYQFALSMDSTSAIANTLAFYLGLTRDPETINKRYQLYQQVTPQDVQTVAKKVFVENGRTIATLETAGQGGKSE
;
A
#
# COMPACT_ATOMS: atom_id res chain seq x y z
N GLN A 1 -1.52 19.27 10.94
CA GLN A 1 -1.47 17.90 10.44
C GLN A 1 -2.44 17.03 11.25
N LYS A 2 -3.49 16.48 10.60
CA LYS A 2 -4.60 15.73 11.22
C LYS A 2 -4.29 14.25 11.50
N VAL A 3 -3.49 13.64 10.63
CA VAL A 3 -3.03 12.24 10.71
C VAL A 3 -1.64 12.18 11.34
N ASP A 4 -1.40 11.26 12.26
CA ASP A 4 -0.07 11.01 12.84
C ASP A 4 0.56 9.68 12.42
N PHE A 5 -0.24 8.79 11.83
CA PHE A 5 0.21 7.53 11.27
C PHE A 5 -0.59 7.24 9.99
N LEU A 6 0.11 7.01 8.89
CA LEU A 6 -0.47 6.57 7.61
C LEU A 6 0.42 5.46 7.07
N TYR A 7 -0.14 4.27 6.89
CA TYR A 7 0.60 3.11 6.45
C TYR A 7 -0.17 2.30 5.40
N PRO A 8 0.39 2.11 4.21
CA PRO A 8 -0.14 1.18 3.23
C PRO A 8 0.35 -0.26 3.52
N GLY A 9 -0.55 -1.23 3.42
CA GLY A 9 -0.24 -2.66 3.52
C GLY A 9 -0.51 -3.38 2.20
N TYR A 10 0.52 -4.01 1.64
CA TYR A 10 0.51 -4.66 0.32
C TYR A 10 1.57 -5.78 0.22
N LEU A 11 1.68 -6.61 1.26
CA LEU A 11 2.67 -7.70 1.32
C LEU A 11 2.58 -8.65 0.12
N ASP A 12 3.72 -9.19 -0.34
CA ASP A 12 3.76 -10.21 -1.38
C ASP A 12 3.20 -11.55 -0.84
N HIS A 13 2.38 -12.24 -1.63
CA HIS A 13 1.64 -13.43 -1.21
C HIS A 13 1.40 -14.40 -2.39
N VAL A 14 1.14 -15.67 -2.10
CA VAL A 14 0.76 -16.67 -3.13
C VAL A 14 -0.75 -16.67 -3.38
N ASP A 15 -1.55 -16.65 -2.31
CA ASP A 15 -3.01 -16.67 -2.35
C ASP A 15 -3.61 -15.25 -2.36
N PRO A 16 -4.86 -15.02 -2.78
CA PRO A 16 -5.46 -13.68 -2.77
C PRO A 16 -5.30 -12.95 -1.43
N TYR A 17 -4.97 -11.66 -1.48
CA TYR A 17 -4.69 -10.84 -0.30
C TYR A 17 -5.33 -9.46 -0.41
N LEU A 18 -5.22 -8.69 0.67
CA LEU A 18 -5.82 -7.38 0.80
C LEU A 18 -4.79 -6.27 0.60
N PHE A 19 -5.16 -5.28 -0.19
CA PHE A 19 -4.56 -3.96 -0.09
C PHE A 19 -5.24 -3.20 1.04
N THR A 20 -4.47 -2.69 2.00
CA THR A 20 -5.00 -1.98 3.17
C THR A 20 -4.39 -0.59 3.29
N VAL A 21 -5.19 0.38 3.72
CA VAL A 21 -4.69 1.70 4.13
C VAL A 21 -5.05 1.89 5.59
N TYR A 22 -4.03 2.01 6.44
CA TYR A 22 -4.20 2.31 7.86
C TYR A 22 -3.93 3.79 8.10
N ALA A 23 -4.88 4.47 8.75
CA ALA A 23 -4.70 5.85 9.18
C ALA A 23 -5.06 5.99 10.66
N ARG A 24 -4.26 6.73 11.41
CA ARG A 24 -4.59 7.16 12.77
C ARG A 24 -4.67 8.68 12.82
N VAL A 25 -5.82 9.16 13.27
CA VAL A 25 -6.11 10.58 13.41
C VAL A 25 -5.88 11.03 14.85
N LYS A 26 -5.54 12.31 15.01
CA LYS A 26 -5.32 12.92 16.34
C LYS A 26 -6.62 13.21 17.09
N LYS A 27 -7.72 13.38 16.37
CA LYS A 27 -9.05 13.66 16.92
C LYS A 27 -10.10 12.81 16.23
N ALA A 28 -11.07 12.30 16.99
CA ALA A 28 -12.16 11.49 16.44
C ALA A 28 -12.98 12.24 15.36
N GLU A 29 -13.17 13.55 15.51
CA GLU A 29 -13.88 14.38 14.54
C GLU A 29 -13.22 14.41 13.14
N ASP A 30 -11.93 14.11 13.03
CA ASP A 30 -11.19 14.11 11.76
C ASP A 30 -11.30 12.78 10.99
N VAL A 31 -11.88 11.72 11.57
CA VAL A 31 -11.95 10.38 10.92
C VAL A 31 -12.65 10.46 9.56
N ALA A 32 -13.82 11.08 9.50
CA ALA A 32 -14.62 11.15 8.28
C ALA A 32 -13.92 11.94 7.16
N ASP A 33 -13.29 13.07 7.50
CA ASP A 33 -12.52 13.89 6.56
C ASP A 33 -11.31 13.12 5.99
N VAL A 34 -10.54 12.46 6.86
CA VAL A 34 -9.38 11.68 6.43
C VAL A 34 -9.79 10.49 5.56
N GLN A 35 -10.87 9.79 5.94
CA GLN A 35 -11.44 8.72 5.11
C GLN A 35 -11.83 9.25 3.72
N GLN A 36 -12.53 10.39 3.66
CA GLN A 36 -12.94 10.99 2.39
C GLN A 36 -11.75 11.35 1.52
N GLN A 37 -10.67 11.89 2.09
CA GLN A 37 -9.47 12.22 1.34
C GLN A 37 -8.75 10.98 0.78
N ILE A 38 -8.66 9.90 1.55
CA ILE A 38 -8.09 8.63 1.08
C ILE A 38 -8.92 8.09 -0.09
N LEU A 39 -10.25 8.10 0.02
CA LEU A 39 -11.14 7.64 -1.04
C LEU A 39 -11.05 8.54 -2.28
N ALA A 40 -10.94 9.86 -2.11
CA ALA A 40 -10.79 10.79 -3.21
C ALA A 40 -9.49 10.55 -3.99
N GLU A 41 -8.38 10.26 -3.31
CA GLU A 41 -7.11 9.93 -3.97
C GLU A 41 -7.19 8.61 -4.73
N ILE A 42 -7.88 7.60 -4.19
CA ILE A 42 -8.15 6.34 -4.89
C ILE A 42 -8.99 6.59 -6.15
N GLU A 43 -10.02 7.42 -6.10
CA GLU A 43 -10.80 7.78 -7.29
C GLU A 43 -9.97 8.54 -8.31
N LYS A 44 -9.10 9.45 -7.87
CA LYS A 44 -8.16 10.15 -8.76
C LYS A 44 -7.22 9.19 -9.48
N LEU A 45 -6.68 8.17 -8.79
CA LEU A 45 -5.87 7.12 -9.43
C LEU A 45 -6.65 6.31 -10.47
N LYS A 46 -7.99 6.27 -10.37
CA LYS A 46 -8.86 5.63 -11.37
C LYS A 46 -9.17 6.55 -12.54
N THR A 47 -9.26 7.87 -12.35
CA THR A 47 -9.65 8.79 -13.43
C THR A 47 -8.47 9.39 -14.17
N ASP A 48 -7.40 9.70 -13.46
CA ASP A 48 -6.28 10.47 -13.94
C ASP A 48 -5.07 9.55 -14.18
N LEU A 49 -4.17 9.95 -15.07
CA LEU A 49 -2.87 9.29 -15.19
C LEU A 49 -1.92 9.92 -14.19
N ALA A 50 -1.25 9.09 -13.39
CA ALA A 50 -0.17 9.54 -12.53
C ALA A 50 0.93 10.21 -13.38
N PRO A 51 1.48 11.37 -12.97
CA PRO A 51 2.62 11.96 -13.64
C PRO A 51 3.78 10.97 -13.72
N GLU A 52 4.44 10.86 -14.87
CA GLU A 52 5.58 9.95 -15.04
C GLU A 52 6.69 10.24 -14.01
N SER A 53 6.95 11.51 -13.72
CA SER A 53 7.94 11.92 -12.71
C SER A 53 7.61 11.45 -11.30
N GLU A 54 6.33 11.41 -10.95
CA GLU A 54 5.85 10.91 -9.65
C GLU A 54 6.00 9.39 -9.59
N LEU A 55 5.59 8.68 -10.65
CA LEU A 55 5.75 7.24 -10.75
C LEU A 55 7.22 6.82 -10.67
N GLU A 56 8.13 7.52 -11.37
CA GLU A 56 9.56 7.27 -11.28
C GLU A 56 10.12 7.54 -9.88
N SER A 57 9.62 8.57 -9.19
CA SER A 57 9.98 8.85 -7.80
C SER A 57 9.54 7.71 -6.86
N VAL A 58 8.34 7.16 -7.05
CA VAL A 58 7.84 6.01 -6.28
C VAL A 58 8.67 4.75 -6.56
N LYS A 59 8.94 4.43 -7.83
CA LYS A 59 9.80 3.28 -8.21
C LYS A 59 11.18 3.37 -7.55
N SER A 60 11.77 4.57 -7.59
CA SER A 60 13.06 4.87 -6.96
C SER A 60 12.99 4.68 -5.44
N HIS A 61 11.95 5.22 -4.79
CA HIS A 61 11.74 5.09 -3.35
C HIS A 61 11.63 3.61 -2.92
N LEU A 62 10.78 2.82 -3.61
CA LEU A 62 10.61 1.39 -3.32
C LEU A 62 11.91 0.61 -3.49
N ARG A 63 12.72 0.96 -4.50
CA ARG A 63 14.03 0.35 -4.71
C ARG A 63 14.98 0.63 -3.55
N TYR A 64 15.10 1.89 -3.13
CA TYR A 64 15.98 2.25 -2.03
C TYR A 64 15.50 1.65 -0.71
N GLN A 65 14.19 1.68 -0.44
CA GLN A 65 13.61 1.08 0.76
C GLN A 65 13.93 -0.41 0.85
N PHE A 66 13.79 -1.15 -0.26
CA PHE A 66 14.11 -2.58 -0.28
C PHE A 66 15.61 -2.84 -0.11
N ALA A 67 16.49 -2.08 -0.78
CA ALA A 67 17.93 -2.20 -0.61
C ALA A 67 18.37 -1.90 0.83
N LEU A 68 17.83 -0.85 1.45
CA LEU A 68 18.12 -0.48 2.83
C LEU A 68 17.56 -1.49 3.85
N SER A 69 16.50 -2.21 3.51
CA SER A 69 15.98 -3.27 4.39
C SER A 69 16.90 -4.50 4.49
N MET A 70 17.94 -4.59 3.65
CA MET A 70 18.91 -5.69 3.58
C MET A 70 20.30 -5.24 4.06
N ASP A 71 20.36 -4.48 5.16
CA ASP A 71 21.58 -3.87 5.70
C ASP A 71 22.46 -4.82 6.54
N SER A 72 22.02 -6.07 6.74
CA SER A 72 22.71 -7.07 7.56
C SER A 72 22.55 -8.47 6.98
N THR A 73 23.48 -9.37 7.30
CA THR A 73 23.44 -10.77 6.84
C THR A 73 22.14 -11.48 7.22
N SER A 74 21.62 -11.23 8.43
CA SER A 74 20.33 -11.78 8.86
C SER A 74 19.15 -11.21 8.07
N ALA A 75 19.13 -9.91 7.79
CA ALA A 75 18.08 -9.29 6.99
C ALA A 75 18.09 -9.80 5.54
N ILE A 76 19.27 -9.99 4.95
CA ILE A 76 19.44 -10.61 3.62
C ILE A 76 18.91 -12.05 3.65
N ALA A 77 19.30 -12.86 4.64
CA ALA A 77 18.86 -14.25 4.75
C ALA A 77 17.33 -14.37 4.92
N ASN A 78 16.73 -13.51 5.75
CA ASN A 78 15.27 -13.48 5.94
C ASN A 78 14.54 -13.09 4.66
N THR A 79 15.05 -12.08 3.95
CA THR A 79 14.48 -11.64 2.66
C THR A 79 14.53 -12.77 1.62
N LEU A 80 15.68 -13.46 1.52
CA LEU A 80 15.83 -14.60 0.63
C LEU A 80 14.90 -15.76 0.99
N ALA A 81 14.80 -16.11 2.26
CA ALA A 81 13.91 -17.17 2.74
C ALA A 81 12.44 -16.85 2.42
N PHE A 82 12.01 -15.60 2.60
CA PHE A 82 10.66 -15.15 2.24
C PHE A 82 10.36 -15.36 0.75
N TYR A 83 11.22 -14.86 -0.14
CA TYR A 83 11.01 -14.99 -1.58
C TYR A 83 11.11 -16.43 -2.09
N LEU A 84 12.00 -17.24 -1.51
CA LEU A 84 12.05 -18.69 -1.80
C LEU A 84 10.74 -19.39 -1.42
N GLY A 85 10.10 -18.97 -0.32
CA GLY A 85 8.77 -19.46 0.07
C GLY A 85 7.67 -19.11 -0.93
N LEU A 86 7.76 -17.95 -1.58
CA LEU A 86 6.78 -17.48 -2.55
C LEU A 86 6.93 -18.12 -3.94
N THR A 87 8.14 -18.11 -4.49
CA THR A 87 8.37 -18.42 -5.92
C THR A 87 9.27 -19.63 -6.14
N ARG A 88 9.94 -20.13 -5.09
CA ARG A 88 10.99 -21.16 -5.17
C ARG A 88 12.17 -20.79 -6.08
N ASP A 89 12.35 -19.50 -6.36
CA ASP A 89 13.43 -18.98 -7.20
C ASP A 89 14.19 -17.86 -6.46
N PRO A 90 15.46 -18.08 -6.08
CA PRO A 90 16.26 -17.06 -5.39
C PRO A 90 16.47 -15.79 -6.23
N GLU A 91 16.41 -15.90 -7.56
CA GLU A 91 16.56 -14.76 -8.48
C GLU A 91 15.36 -13.81 -8.47
N THR A 92 14.28 -14.15 -7.76
CA THR A 92 13.10 -13.28 -7.60
C THR A 92 13.48 -11.91 -7.06
N ILE A 93 14.44 -11.85 -6.12
CA ILE A 93 14.96 -10.59 -5.56
C ILE A 93 15.54 -9.70 -6.66
N ASN A 94 16.28 -10.28 -7.61
CA ASN A 94 16.92 -9.55 -8.70
C ASN A 94 15.90 -9.13 -9.78
N LYS A 95 14.93 -10.01 -10.07
CA LYS A 95 13.89 -9.77 -11.10
C LYS A 95 12.87 -8.70 -10.67
N ARG A 96 12.60 -8.55 -9.37
CA ARG A 96 11.61 -7.61 -8.84
C ARG A 96 11.79 -6.18 -9.35
N TYR A 97 13.02 -5.68 -9.40
CA TYR A 97 13.28 -4.32 -9.88
C TYR A 97 13.00 -4.15 -11.37
N GLN A 98 13.28 -5.19 -12.17
CA GLN A 98 12.99 -5.17 -13.61
C GLN A 98 11.48 -5.09 -13.85
N LEU A 99 10.67 -5.73 -12.99
CA LEU A 99 9.21 -5.64 -13.05
C LEU A 99 8.72 -4.23 -12.73
N TYR A 100 9.25 -3.57 -11.69
CA TYR A 100 8.87 -2.18 -11.38
C TYR A 100 9.20 -1.21 -12.52
N GLN A 101 10.32 -1.42 -13.21
CA GLN A 101 10.68 -0.56 -14.35
C GLN A 101 9.69 -0.65 -15.52
N GLN A 102 9.01 -1.79 -15.67
CA GLN A 102 8.02 -1.99 -16.73
C GLN A 102 6.66 -1.34 -16.43
N VAL A 103 6.40 -0.94 -15.18
CA VAL A 103 5.12 -0.34 -14.79
C VAL A 103 4.96 1.04 -15.41
N THR A 104 3.85 1.26 -16.11
CA THR A 104 3.48 2.55 -16.69
C THR A 104 2.37 3.23 -15.88
N PRO A 105 2.14 4.55 -16.05
CA PRO A 105 0.98 5.22 -15.46
C PRO A 105 -0.36 4.57 -15.86
N GLN A 106 -0.44 4.04 -17.09
CA GLN A 106 -1.61 3.33 -17.60
C GLN A 106 -1.84 2.01 -16.88
N ASP A 107 -0.78 1.27 -16.54
CA ASP A 107 -0.89 0.05 -15.74
C ASP A 107 -1.43 0.36 -14.35
N VAL A 108 -0.91 1.41 -13.71
CA VAL A 108 -1.40 1.86 -12.39
C VAL A 108 -2.89 2.19 -12.44
N GLN A 109 -3.32 2.99 -13.42
CA GLN A 109 -4.73 3.33 -13.59
C GLN A 109 -5.60 2.08 -13.88
N THR A 110 -5.12 1.18 -14.73
CA THR A 110 -5.83 -0.05 -15.09
C THR A 110 -6.05 -0.94 -13.86
N VAL A 111 -5.01 -1.13 -13.05
CA VAL A 111 -5.09 -1.89 -11.80
C VAL A 111 -5.98 -1.17 -10.80
N ALA A 112 -5.88 0.15 -10.64
CA ALA A 112 -6.72 0.92 -9.74
C ALA A 112 -8.22 0.75 -10.08
N LYS A 113 -8.60 0.81 -11.36
CA LYS A 113 -9.97 0.57 -11.83
C LYS A 113 -10.45 -0.85 -11.53
N LYS A 114 -9.56 -1.83 -11.67
CA LYS A 114 -9.88 -3.26 -11.49
C LYS A 114 -10.02 -3.63 -10.00
N VAL A 115 -9.16 -3.10 -9.15
CA VAL A 115 -9.03 -3.53 -7.74
C VAL A 115 -9.90 -2.67 -6.81
N PHE A 116 -9.90 -1.34 -6.99
CA PHE A 116 -10.62 -0.43 -6.10
C PHE A 116 -12.08 -0.24 -6.53
N VAL A 117 -12.85 -1.31 -6.36
CA VAL A 117 -14.30 -1.36 -6.58
C VAL A 117 -15.05 -1.27 -5.25
N GLU A 118 -16.22 -0.64 -5.26
CA GLU A 118 -17.04 -0.41 -4.05
C GLU A 118 -17.33 -1.72 -3.29
N ASN A 119 -17.79 -2.75 -4.01
CA ASN A 119 -18.12 -4.05 -3.43
C ASN A 119 -16.90 -4.84 -2.92
N GLY A 120 -15.68 -4.43 -3.28
CA GLY A 120 -14.43 -5.02 -2.82
C GLY A 120 -13.80 -4.28 -1.65
N ARG A 121 -14.45 -3.20 -1.17
CA ARG A 121 -13.93 -2.35 -0.10
C ARG A 121 -14.55 -2.72 1.24
N THR A 122 -13.72 -2.83 2.26
CA THR A 122 -14.14 -2.88 3.66
C THR A 122 -13.52 -1.71 4.41
N ILE A 123 -14.33 -1.00 5.20
CA ILE A 123 -13.88 0.08 6.06
C ILE A 123 -14.16 -0.33 7.49
N ALA A 124 -13.13 -0.29 8.33
CA ALA A 124 -13.24 -0.54 9.76
C ALA A 124 -12.66 0.66 10.52
N THR A 125 -13.48 1.22 11.40
CA THR A 125 -13.09 2.33 12.27
C THR A 125 -13.04 1.83 13.71
N LEU A 126 -11.92 2.04 14.39
CA LEU A 126 -11.78 1.78 15.81
C LEU A 126 -11.73 3.12 16.54
N GLU A 127 -12.74 3.36 17.36
CA GLU A 127 -12.80 4.51 18.25
C GLU A 127 -12.79 4.02 19.69
N THR A 128 -12.15 4.78 20.57
CA THR A 128 -12.34 4.56 22.02
C THR A 128 -13.81 4.82 22.32
N ALA A 129 -14.51 3.82 22.88
CA ALA A 129 -15.87 4.02 23.36
C ALA A 129 -15.87 5.25 24.29
N GLY A 130 -16.53 6.32 23.85
CA GLY A 130 -16.80 7.44 24.74
C GLY A 130 -17.59 6.92 25.93
N GLN A 131 -17.41 7.53 27.10
CA GLN A 131 -18.51 7.60 28.05
C GLN A 131 -19.74 8.15 27.30
N GLY A 132 -20.65 7.27 26.88
CA GLY A 132 -21.93 7.60 26.25
C GLY A 132 -21.95 7.49 24.72
N GLY A 133 -22.61 6.43 24.22
CA GLY A 133 -23.07 6.37 22.83
C GLY A 133 -23.27 4.94 22.35
N LYS A 134 -24.52 4.48 22.32
CA LYS A 134 -24.92 3.12 21.97
C LYS A 134 -24.54 2.78 20.52
N SER A 135 -24.06 1.54 20.35
CA SER A 135 -23.98 0.81 19.09
C SER A 135 -25.36 0.67 18.43
N GLU A 136 -25.46 1.01 17.15
CA GLU A 136 -26.40 0.48 16.17
C GLU A 136 -25.62 0.01 14.94
#